data_AF-A0A3D4M5E9-F1
#
_entry.id   AF-A0A3D4M5E9-F1
#
_cell.length_a   1.000
_cell.length_b   1.000
_cell.length_c   1.000
_cell.angle_alpha   90.00
_cell.angle_beta   90.00
_cell.angle_gamma   90.00
#
_symmetry.space_group_name_H-M   'P 1'
#
loop_
_entity.id
_entity.type
_entity.pdbx_description
1 polymer ?
#
loop_
_entity_poly.entity_id
_entity_poly.type
_entity_poly.pdbx_seq_one_letter_code
_entity_poly.pdbx_strand_id
1 'polypeptide(L)' 'MLPTELRQLIIKKINLISDNQVLEEIYRLLEHESEVTTTYTLSDEEKLSVEQGLQELKAGKLYSSEEADDLLEKWLN' A
#
# COMPACT_ATOMS: atom_id res chain seq x y z
N MET A 1 -17.68 13.53 -13.09
CA MET A 1 -16.73 13.93 -14.16
C MET A 1 -16.35 15.38 -13.88
N LEU A 2 -15.06 15.70 -13.72
CA LEU A 2 -14.64 17.10 -13.55
C LEU A 2 -14.95 17.88 -14.83
N PRO A 3 -15.43 19.13 -14.75
CA PRO A 3 -15.65 19.96 -15.92
C PRO A 3 -14.35 20.10 -16.72
N THR A 4 -14.43 19.95 -18.06
CA THR A 4 -13.26 20.00 -18.95
C THR A 4 -12.45 21.29 -18.78
N GLU A 5 -13.12 22.41 -18.51
CA GLU A 5 -12.51 23.72 -18.25
C GLU A 5 -11.65 23.71 -16.98
N LEU A 6 -12.13 23.06 -15.91
CA LEU A 6 -11.41 22.96 -14.64
C LEU A 6 -10.15 22.11 -14.79
N ARG A 7 -10.24 21.00 -15.54
CA ARG A 7 -9.07 20.17 -15.85
C ARG A 7 -8.00 20.95 -16.62
N GLN A 8 -8.39 21.73 -17.62
CA GLN A 8 -7.45 22.55 -18.39
C GLN A 8 -6.81 23.65 -17.54
N LEU A 9 -7.57 24.25 -16.62
CA LEU A 9 -7.06 25.27 -15.71
C LEU A 9 -5.97 24.70 -14.79
N ILE A 10 -6.19 23.51 -14.23
CA ILE A 10 -5.24 22.83 -13.35
C ILE A 10 -3.93 22.53 -14.10
N ILE A 11 -4.01 21.92 -15.29
CA ILE A 11 -2.84 21.64 -16.13
C ILE A 11 -2.06 22.92 -16.44
N LYS A 12 -2.77 24.00 -16.79
CA LYS A 12 -2.13 25.29 -17.07
C LYS A 12 -1.40 25.86 -15.85
N LYS A 13 -1.96 25.72 -14.64
CA LYS A 13 -1.33 26.19 -13.41
C LYS A 13 -0.09 25.38 -13.06
N ILE A 14 -0.13 24.06 -13.22
CA ILE A 14 1.02 23.16 -13.00
C ILE A 14 2.16 23.51 -13.96
N ASN A 15 1.86 23.70 -15.25
CA ASN A 15 2.87 24.05 -16.27
C ASN A 15 3.51 25.44 -16.08
N LEU A 16 2.94 26.30 -15.23
CA LEU A 16 3.54 27.60 -14.89
C LEU A 16 4.54 27.49 -13.71
N ILE A 17 4.59 26.35 -13.03
CA ILE A 17 5.55 26.10 -11.96
C ILE A 17 6.88 25.72 -12.61
N SER A 18 7.87 26.60 -12.48
CA SER A 18 9.23 26.38 -13.00
C SER A 18 10.18 25.75 -11.98
N ASP A 19 9.78 25.78 -10.70
CA ASP A 19 10.55 25.20 -9.60
C ASP A 19 10.28 23.70 -9.51
N ASN A 20 11.31 22.91 -9.81
CA ASN A 20 11.21 21.45 -9.82
C ASN A 20 11.00 20.87 -8.41
N GLN A 21 11.49 21.53 -7.35
CA GLN A 21 11.28 21.08 -5.97
C GLN A 21 9.81 21.22 -5.57
N VAL A 22 9.17 22.31 -6.00
CA VAL A 22 7.73 22.54 -5.74
C VAL A 22 6.87 21.50 -6.47
N LEU A 23 7.22 21.14 -7.70
CA LEU A 23 6.52 20.09 -8.45
C LEU A 23 6.68 18.72 -7.78
N GLU A 24 7.87 18.41 -7.28
CA GLU A 24 8.14 17.16 -6.57
C GLU A 24 7.34 17.04 -5.27
N GLU A 25 7.25 18.11 -4.47
CA GLU A 25 6.46 18.13 -3.25
C GLU A 25 4.95 18.03 -3.51
N ILE A 26 4.45 18.70 -4.56
CA ILE A 26 3.04 18.55 -4.99
C ILE A 26 2.76 17.11 -5.41
N TYR A 27 3.69 16.47 -6.13
CA TYR A 27 3.55 15.08 -6.55
C TYR A 27 3.50 14.13 -5.33
N ARG A 28 4.43 14.29 -4.38
CA ARG A 28 4.47 13.49 -3.14
C ARG A 28 3.19 13.64 -2.31
N LEU A 29 2.65 14.84 -2.22
CA LEU A 29 1.40 15.10 -1.49
C LEU A 29 0.20 14.38 -2.12
N LEU A 30 0.12 14.37 -3.45
CA LEU A 30 -0.92 13.65 -4.19
C LEU A 30 -0.74 12.12 -4.10
N GLU A 31 0.50 11.65 -4.07
CA GLU A 31 0.84 10.23 -3.92
C GLU A 31 0.46 9.72 -2.53
N HIS A 32 0.73 10.49 -1.46
CA HIS A 32 0.29 10.19 -0.09
C HIS A 32 -1.23 10.11 0.04
N GLU A 33 -1.99 10.97 -0.64
CA GLU A 33 -3.46 10.85 -0.68
C GLU A 33 -3.91 9.58 -1.44
N SER A 34 -3.11 9.12 -2.41
CA SER A 34 -3.42 7.93 -3.21
C SER A 34 -3.11 6.61 -2.50
N GLU A 35 -2.10 6.57 -1.61
CA GLU A 35 -1.78 5.39 -0.78
C GLU A 35 -2.91 5.01 0.17
N VAL A 36 -3.77 5.97 0.56
CA VAL A 36 -4.98 5.69 1.36
C VAL A 36 -6.09 5.02 0.52
N THR A 37 -6.00 5.05 -0.81
CA THR A 37 -7.07 4.61 -1.72
C THR A 37 -6.79 3.34 -2.52
N THR A 38 -5.57 2.83 -2.53
CA THR A 38 -5.25 1.57 -3.20
C THR A 38 -5.45 0.41 -2.22
N THR A 39 -6.61 -0.25 -2.28
CA THR A 39 -6.81 -1.54 -1.61
C THR A 39 -5.69 -2.50 -2.03
N TYR A 40 -4.82 -2.85 -1.08
CA TYR A 40 -3.73 -3.79 -1.31
C TYR A 40 -4.30 -5.12 -1.78
N THR A 41 -3.87 -5.56 -2.97
CA THR A 41 -4.23 -6.87 -3.52
C THR A 41 -3.08 -7.81 -3.25
N LEU A 42 -3.33 -8.80 -2.39
CA LEU A 42 -2.36 -9.85 -2.09
C LEU A 42 -1.89 -10.53 -3.39
N SER A 43 -0.58 -10.73 -3.49
CA SER A 43 0.04 -11.62 -4.47
C SER A 43 -0.39 -13.07 -4.23
N ASP A 44 -0.14 -13.95 -5.20
CA ASP A 44 -0.55 -15.35 -5.06
C ASP A 44 0.24 -16.09 -3.96
N GLU A 45 1.49 -15.66 -3.71
CA GLU A 45 2.30 -16.16 -2.59
C GLU A 45 1.71 -15.74 -1.24
N GLU A 46 1.34 -14.48 -1.10
CA GLU A 46 0.74 -13.97 0.15
C GLU A 46 -0.65 -14.58 0.40
N LYS A 47 -1.46 -14.78 -0.65
CA LYS A 47 -2.73 -15.52 -0.52
C LYS A 47 -2.51 -16.93 -0.01
N LEU A 48 -1.46 -17.61 -0.50
CA LEU A 48 -1.13 -18.96 -0.07
C LEU A 48 -0.72 -18.98 1.41
N SER A 49 0.09 -18.02 1.87
CA SER A 49 0.46 -17.90 3.28
C SER A 49 -0.75 -17.64 4.18
N VAL A 50 -1.68 -16.79 3.76
CA VAL A 50 -2.94 -16.55 4.48
C VAL A 50 -3.79 -17.82 4.54
N GLU A 51 -3.91 -18.55 3.44
CA GLU A 51 -4.68 -19.79 3.38
C GLU A 51 -4.09 -20.89 4.28
N GLN A 52 -2.76 -21.01 4.32
CA GLN A 52 -2.05 -21.91 5.22
C GLN A 52 -2.36 -21.57 6.70
N GLY A 53 -2.26 -20.30 7.10
CA GLY A 53 -2.60 -19.88 8.46
C GLY A 53 -4.06 -20.20 8.84
N LEU A 54 -5.00 -20.00 7.91
CA LEU A 54 -6.40 -20.37 8.11
C LEU A 54 -6.61 -21.88 8.27
N GLN A 55 -5.85 -22.71 7.55
CA GLN A 55 -5.89 -24.16 7.70
C GLN A 55 -5.31 -24.62 9.04
N GLU A 56 -4.19 -24.05 9.46
CA GLU A 56 -3.58 -24.35 10.76
C GLU A 56 -4.50 -24.00 11.93
N LEU A 57 -5.20 -22.87 11.83
CA LEU A 57 -6.20 -22.46 12.81
C LEU A 57 -7.39 -23.44 12.85
N LYS A 58 -7.90 -23.87 11.69
CA LYS A 58 -8.97 -24.89 11.62
C LYS A 58 -8.53 -26.24 12.16
N ALA A 59 -7.26 -26.60 12.00
CA ALA A 59 -6.67 -27.82 12.54
C ALA A 59 -6.42 -27.75 14.06
N GLY A 60 -6.62 -26.59 14.69
CA GLY A 60 -6.36 -26.39 16.12
C GLY A 60 -4.87 -26.48 16.46
N LYS A 61 -4.00 -26.13 15.50
CA LYS A 61 -2.55 -26.15 15.72
C LYS A 61 -2.20 -25.04 16.71
N LEU A 62 -1.54 -25.44 17.80
CA LEU A 62 -1.06 -24.54 18.84
C LEU A 62 0.46 -24.51 18.78
N TYR A 63 1.01 -23.33 18.98
CA TYR A 63 2.45 -23.11 19.10
C TYR A 63 2.76 -22.82 20.56
N SER A 64 3.86 -23.41 21.06
CA SER A 64 4.46 -22.97 22.31
C SER A 64 5.02 -21.55 22.16
N SER A 65 5.31 -20.90 23.28
CA SER A 65 5.88 -19.54 23.25
C SER A 65 7.18 -19.47 22.44
N GLU A 66 8.05 -20.47 22.61
CA GLU A 66 9.34 -20.55 21.92
C GLU A 66 9.16 -20.72 20.39
N GLU A 67 8.23 -21.59 19.97
CA GLU A 67 7.92 -21.77 18.55
C GLU A 67 7.27 -20.54 17.92
N ALA A 68 6.48 -19.78 18.70
CA ALA A 68 5.89 -18.53 18.24
C ALA A 68 6.95 -17.45 18.04
N ASP A 69 7.93 -17.35 18.95
CA ASP A 69 9.04 -16.40 18.85
C ASP A 69 9.89 -16.70 17.60
N ASP A 70 10.21 -17.96 17.34
CA ASP A 70 10.94 -18.39 16.13
C ASP A 70 10.18 -18.10 14.82
N LEU A 71 8.86 -18.20 14.84
CA LEU A 71 8.02 -17.88 13.67
C LEU A 71 7.98 -16.37 13.42
N LEU A 72 7.90 -15.56 14.48
CA LEU A 72 7.91 -14.10 14.38
C LEU A 72 9.24 -13.58 13.84
N GLU A 73 10.38 -14.14 14.27
CA GLU A 73 11.68 -13.77 13.71
C GLU A 73 11.80 -14.06 12.21
N LYS A 74 11.18 -15.14 11.73
CA LYS A 74 11.16 -15.47 10.30
C LYS A 74 10.25 -14.57 9.48
N TRP A 75 9.25 -13.95 10.09
CA TRP A 75 8.31 -13.06 9.41
C TRP A 75 8.81 -11.61 9.35
N LEU A 76 9.64 -11.21 10.31
CA LEU A 76 10.15 -9.84 10.42
C LEU A 76 11.50 -9.62 9.71
N ASN A 77 12.08 -10.68 9.13
CA ASN A 77 13.31 -10.65 8.31
C ASN A 77 13.00 -10.83 6.83
#